data_AF-A0A955B0R9-F1
#
_entry.id   AF-A0A955B0R9-F1
#
_cell.length_a   1.000
_cell.length_b   1.000
_cell.length_c   1.000
_cell.angle_alpha   90.00
_cell.angle_beta   90.00
_cell.angle_gamma   90.00
#
_symmetry.space_group_name_H-M   'P 1'
#
loop_
_entity.id
_entity.type
_entity.pdbx_description
1 polymer ?
#
loop_
_entity_poly.entity_id
_entity_poly.type
_entity_poly.pdbx_seq_one_letter_code
_entity_poly.pdbx_strand_id
1 'polypeptide(L)'
;AWPRENQHIEDEAKLIAKATHTQLLEEGRSDEAEQFATDIKQALVRDCIVVVTWTGEADLDLLVEEPTGTLCSVQNLRTNGGGVLLGDTFATSEGNSVDGYSEAYVCPHAFTGDYRMLVRRVWGNVTAGKVTVDVVKHYGTEKQEHMRQQIDLAENGALVLFDVKEGRREEPIAEKQIAHLQNAEQAIGRTVLAQQLNSSVDPTALRNFVAARQAGFFRDPRLFGRGGV
;
A
#
# COMPACT_ATOMS: atom_id res chain seq x y z
N ALA A 1 -6.31 5.63 5.84
CA ALA A 1 -7.03 4.43 6.29
C ALA A 1 -5.98 3.43 6.72
N TRP A 2 -6.16 2.80 7.88
CA TRP A 2 -5.17 1.92 8.50
C TRP A 2 -5.61 0.46 8.36
N PRO A 3 -4.67 -0.50 8.22
CA PRO A 3 -4.99 -1.92 8.32
C PRO A 3 -5.63 -2.25 9.66
N ARG A 4 -6.47 -3.29 9.71
CA ARG A 4 -7.23 -3.69 10.92
C ARG A 4 -6.36 -3.88 12.16
N GLU A 5 -5.22 -4.52 12.01
CA GLU A 5 -4.22 -4.73 13.07
C GLU A 5 -3.76 -3.43 13.75
N ASN A 6 -3.83 -2.31 13.04
CA ASN A 6 -3.41 -0.99 13.50
C ASN A 6 -4.58 -0.07 13.87
N GLN A 7 -5.81 -0.57 13.96
CA GLN A 7 -6.97 0.25 14.33
C GLN A 7 -6.79 0.94 15.68
N HIS A 8 -6.18 0.26 16.66
CA HIS A 8 -5.90 0.85 17.97
C HIS A 8 -5.00 2.10 17.88
N ILE A 9 -4.04 2.11 16.96
CA ILE A 9 -3.16 3.26 16.70
C ILE A 9 -3.96 4.42 16.11
N GLU A 10 -4.85 4.12 15.17
CA GLU A 10 -5.74 5.13 14.57
C GLU A 10 -6.65 5.76 15.62
N ASP A 11 -7.27 4.94 16.47
CA ASP A 11 -8.18 5.41 17.51
C ASP A 11 -7.47 6.24 18.57
N GLU A 12 -6.29 5.80 19.03
CA GLU A 12 -5.45 6.56 19.94
C GLU A 12 -5.03 7.91 19.32
N ALA A 13 -4.59 7.92 18.07
CA ALA A 13 -4.23 9.15 17.37
C ALA A 13 -5.41 10.12 17.26
N LYS A 14 -6.63 9.63 16.98
CA LYS A 14 -7.86 10.45 16.95
C LYS A 14 -8.18 11.03 18.32
N LEU A 15 -8.07 10.23 19.38
CA LEU A 15 -8.33 10.67 20.75
C LEU A 15 -7.34 11.74 21.18
N ILE A 16 -6.05 11.53 20.92
CA ILE A 16 -5.00 12.51 21.22
C ILE A 16 -5.24 13.80 20.42
N ALA A 17 -5.49 13.71 19.11
CA ALA A 17 -5.76 14.90 18.29
C ALA A 17 -6.96 15.70 18.82
N LYS A 18 -8.04 15.02 19.22
CA LYS A 18 -9.20 15.68 19.83
C LYS A 18 -8.86 16.34 21.17
N ALA A 19 -8.09 15.67 22.02
CA ALA A 19 -7.66 16.21 23.31
C ALA A 19 -6.77 17.45 23.12
N THR A 20 -5.79 17.39 22.22
CA THR A 20 -4.92 18.52 21.88
C THR A 20 -5.71 19.71 21.37
N HIS A 21 -6.66 19.50 20.46
CA HIS A 21 -7.52 20.58 19.97
C HIS A 21 -8.34 21.23 21.09
N THR A 22 -8.95 20.44 21.97
CA THR A 22 -9.71 20.97 23.12
C THR A 22 -8.80 21.76 24.06
N GLN A 23 -7.60 21.25 24.36
CA GLN A 23 -6.63 21.93 25.21
C GLN A 23 -6.22 23.30 24.64
N LEU A 24 -5.96 23.39 23.33
CA LEU A 24 -5.63 24.67 22.69
C LEU A 24 -6.76 25.70 22.84
N LEU A 25 -8.02 25.27 22.75
CA LEU A 25 -9.16 26.14 22.97
C LEU A 25 -9.28 26.60 24.44
N GLU A 26 -9.06 25.69 25.39
CA GLU A 26 -9.08 26.01 26.84
C GLU A 26 -7.96 26.97 27.24
N GLU A 27 -6.79 26.88 26.58
CA GLU A 27 -5.65 27.79 26.73
C GLU A 27 -5.86 29.15 26.03
N GLY A 28 -6.99 29.35 25.34
CA GLY A 28 -7.29 30.59 24.59
C GLY A 28 -6.48 30.75 23.30
N ARG A 29 -5.82 29.68 22.83
CA ARG A 29 -4.98 29.67 21.61
C ARG A 29 -5.83 29.28 20.39
N SER A 30 -6.86 30.08 20.13
CA SER A 30 -7.87 29.77 19.10
C SER A 30 -7.31 29.64 17.69
N ASP A 31 -6.37 30.52 17.30
CA ASP A 31 -5.75 30.48 15.97
C ASP A 31 -4.96 29.17 15.75
N GLU A 32 -4.25 28.71 16.78
CA GLU A 32 -3.50 27.45 16.72
C GLU A 32 -4.42 26.23 16.70
N ALA A 33 -5.54 26.27 17.43
CA ALA A 33 -6.56 25.22 17.38
C ALA A 33 -7.17 25.11 15.96
N GLU A 34 -7.47 26.24 15.33
CA GLU A 34 -8.02 26.29 13.97
C GLU A 34 -7.01 25.78 12.93
N GLN A 35 -5.75 26.20 13.02
CA GLN A 35 -4.70 25.69 12.15
C GLN A 35 -4.53 24.17 12.32
N PHE A 36 -4.46 23.69 13.57
CA PHE A 36 -4.35 22.26 13.86
C PHE A 36 -5.54 21.46 13.31
N ALA A 37 -6.78 21.96 13.49
CA ALA A 37 -7.96 21.33 12.92
C ALA A 37 -7.91 21.29 11.39
N THR A 38 -7.39 22.34 10.76
CA THR A 38 -7.18 22.40 9.31
C THR A 38 -6.16 21.38 8.84
N ASP A 39 -5.02 21.27 9.53
CA ASP A 39 -3.97 20.29 9.21
C ASP A 39 -4.48 18.85 9.33
N ILE A 40 -5.27 18.54 10.37
CA ILE A 40 -5.91 17.24 10.53
C ILE A 40 -6.87 16.96 9.37
N LYS A 41 -7.72 17.92 8.99
CA LYS A 41 -8.63 17.76 7.84
C LYS A 41 -7.85 17.47 6.56
N GLN A 42 -6.78 18.22 6.29
CA GLN A 42 -5.93 18.02 5.11
C GLN A 42 -5.23 16.64 5.11
N ALA A 43 -4.75 16.20 6.28
CA ALA A 43 -4.14 14.88 6.46
C ALA A 43 -5.13 13.72 6.28
N LEU A 44 -6.43 13.98 6.43
CA LEU A 44 -7.52 13.02 6.23
C LEU A 44 -8.04 12.97 4.78
N VAL A 45 -7.58 13.84 3.88
CA VAL A 45 -7.95 13.80 2.46
C VAL A 45 -7.34 12.58 1.78
N ARG A 46 -8.10 11.90 0.92
CA ARG A 46 -7.60 10.82 0.06
C ARG A 46 -8.03 11.10 -1.37
N ASP A 47 -7.08 11.06 -2.30
CA ASP A 47 -7.37 11.35 -3.70
C ASP A 47 -8.15 10.23 -4.37
N CYS A 48 -7.91 8.98 -3.97
CA CYS A 48 -8.63 7.82 -4.48
C CYS A 48 -8.84 6.77 -3.39
N ILE A 49 -10.07 6.27 -3.29
CA ILE A 49 -10.45 5.10 -2.51
C ILE A 49 -11.25 4.20 -3.44
N VAL A 50 -10.91 2.92 -3.47
CA VAL A 50 -11.69 1.91 -4.15
C VAL A 50 -12.04 0.84 -3.14
N VAL A 51 -13.32 0.47 -3.05
CA VAL A 51 -13.80 -0.60 -2.19
C VAL A 51 -14.56 -1.59 -3.06
N VAL A 52 -14.19 -2.86 -2.96
CA VAL A 52 -14.89 -3.96 -3.62
C VAL A 52 -15.60 -4.75 -2.54
N THR A 53 -16.90 -4.93 -2.68
CA THR A 53 -17.74 -5.68 -1.74
C THR A 53 -18.46 -6.83 -2.45
N TRP A 54 -18.50 -7.99 -1.79
CA TRP A 54 -19.17 -9.18 -2.32
C TRP A 54 -19.81 -10.00 -1.20
N THR A 55 -20.74 -10.88 -1.58
CA THR A 55 -21.35 -11.86 -0.66
C THR A 55 -21.13 -13.26 -1.20
N GLY A 56 -21.27 -14.27 -0.34
CA GLY A 56 -20.99 -15.68 -0.68
C GLY A 56 -19.62 -16.13 -0.17
N GLU A 57 -19.38 -17.44 -0.21
CA GLU A 57 -18.11 -18.03 0.20
C GLU A 57 -17.14 -18.00 -0.98
N ALA A 58 -16.45 -16.87 -1.12
CA ALA A 58 -15.43 -16.66 -2.13
C ALA A 58 -14.31 -15.79 -1.57
N ASP A 59 -13.12 -16.05 -2.09
CA ASP A 59 -11.94 -15.23 -1.88
C ASP A 59 -11.61 -14.53 -3.18
N LEU A 60 -11.62 -13.21 -3.12
CA LEU A 60 -11.35 -12.33 -4.24
C LEU A 60 -10.09 -11.54 -3.92
N ASP A 61 -9.22 -11.39 -4.91
CA ASP A 61 -8.11 -10.46 -4.82
C ASP A 61 -8.39 -9.21 -5.66
N LEU A 62 -8.02 -8.07 -5.09
CA LEU A 62 -7.98 -6.78 -5.74
C LEU A 62 -6.56 -6.46 -6.23
N LEU A 63 -6.46 -6.09 -7.50
CA LEU A 63 -5.24 -5.56 -8.09
C LEU A 63 -5.54 -4.18 -8.70
N VAL A 64 -4.70 -3.19 -8.41
CA VAL A 64 -4.83 -1.84 -8.97
C VAL A 64 -3.53 -1.43 -9.60
N GLU A 65 -3.54 -1.23 -10.92
CA GLU A 65 -2.45 -0.61 -11.65
C GLU A 65 -2.63 0.91 -11.66
N GLU A 66 -1.59 1.60 -11.24
CA GLU A 66 -1.53 3.07 -11.15
C GLU A 66 -0.96 3.67 -12.44
N PRO A 67 -1.14 4.98 -12.71
CA PRO A 67 -0.62 5.64 -13.91
C PRO A 67 0.89 5.46 -14.15
N THR A 68 1.64 5.23 -13.09
CA THR A 68 3.09 4.93 -13.13
C THR A 68 3.43 3.51 -13.59
N GLY A 69 2.44 2.65 -13.87
CA GLY A 69 2.61 1.23 -14.19
C GLY A 69 2.89 0.36 -12.97
N THR A 70 2.92 0.94 -11.78
CA THR A 70 3.06 0.21 -10.52
C THR A 70 1.77 -0.53 -10.19
N LEU A 71 1.91 -1.75 -9.69
CA LEU A 71 0.80 -2.63 -9.35
C LEU A 71 0.66 -2.77 -7.83
N CYS A 72 -0.48 -2.33 -7.29
CA CYS A 72 -0.90 -2.59 -5.92
C CYS A 72 -1.65 -3.92 -5.88
N SER A 73 -1.25 -4.82 -4.98
CA SER A 73 -1.84 -6.16 -4.84
C SER A 73 -1.46 -6.77 -3.48
N VAL A 74 -2.00 -7.94 -3.14
CA VAL A 74 -1.65 -8.67 -1.91
C VAL A 74 -0.13 -8.93 -1.80
N GLN A 75 0.58 -9.08 -2.92
CA GLN A 75 2.04 -9.26 -2.94
C GLN A 75 2.81 -7.94 -2.77
N ASN A 76 2.16 -6.81 -3.02
CA ASN A 76 2.72 -5.48 -2.96
C ASN A 76 1.70 -4.51 -2.34
N LEU A 77 1.52 -4.62 -1.02
CA LEU A 77 0.48 -3.90 -0.27
C LEU A 77 0.67 -2.38 -0.26
N ARG A 78 1.86 -1.89 -0.59
CA ARG A 78 2.17 -0.45 -0.65
C ARG A 78 3.07 -0.19 -1.85
N THR A 79 2.60 0.64 -2.76
CA THR A 79 3.33 0.93 -4.00
C THR A 79 4.15 2.21 -3.88
N ASN A 80 5.14 2.33 -4.76
CA ASN A 80 5.82 3.60 -4.97
C ASN A 80 4.94 4.66 -5.64
N GLY A 81 3.76 4.29 -6.17
CA GLY A 81 2.75 5.21 -6.68
C GLY A 81 1.89 5.85 -5.59
N GLY A 82 2.00 5.38 -4.34
CA GLY A 82 1.29 5.92 -3.18
C GLY A 82 0.04 5.14 -2.79
N GLY A 83 -0.35 4.16 -3.60
CA GLY A 83 -1.42 3.23 -3.31
C GLY A 83 -1.09 2.27 -2.16
N VAL A 84 -2.11 1.98 -1.37
CA VAL A 84 -2.08 1.04 -0.25
C VAL A 84 -3.27 0.10 -0.37
N LEU A 85 -3.01 -1.20 -0.36
CA LEU A 85 -4.05 -2.22 -0.27
C LEU A 85 -4.36 -2.47 1.21
N LEU A 86 -5.64 -2.40 1.54
CA LEU A 86 -6.22 -2.74 2.81
C LEU A 86 -7.04 -3.99 2.58
N GLY A 87 -6.46 -5.13 2.98
CA GLY A 87 -7.14 -6.43 2.92
C GLY A 87 -8.37 -6.48 3.82
N ASP A 88 -9.13 -7.58 3.71
CA ASP A 88 -10.38 -7.91 4.38
C ASP A 88 -10.72 -7.06 5.60
N THR A 89 -11.28 -5.89 5.31
CA THR A 89 -11.97 -5.12 6.33
C THR A 89 -13.40 -5.61 6.25
N PHE A 90 -13.84 -6.36 7.27
CA PHE A 90 -15.27 -6.55 7.49
C PHE A 90 -15.88 -5.15 7.53
N ALA A 91 -16.80 -4.88 6.62
CA ALA A 91 -17.36 -3.55 6.40
C ALA A 91 -17.67 -2.87 7.73
N THR A 92 -16.96 -1.79 8.05
CA THR A 92 -17.42 -0.88 9.09
C THR A 92 -17.22 0.55 8.63
N SER A 93 -18.30 1.14 8.14
CA SER A 93 -18.78 2.40 8.69
C SER A 93 -20.13 2.09 9.34
N GLU A 94 -20.16 2.08 10.68
CA GLU A 94 -21.39 2.06 11.50
C GLU A 94 -22.45 1.00 11.15
N GLY A 95 -22.26 -0.23 11.67
CA GLY A 95 -23.34 -1.23 11.72
C GLY A 95 -22.82 -2.65 11.62
N ASN A 96 -23.23 -3.52 12.54
CA ASN A 96 -23.06 -4.98 12.40
C ASN A 96 -23.76 -5.41 11.11
N SER A 97 -23.00 -5.74 10.08
CA SER A 97 -23.60 -5.92 8.77
C SER A 97 -23.73 -7.38 8.35
N VAL A 98 -24.94 -7.70 7.94
CA VAL A 98 -25.35 -8.75 7.00
C VAL A 98 -24.68 -8.57 5.60
N ASP A 99 -23.72 -7.63 5.43
CA ASP A 99 -23.26 -7.04 4.15
C ASP A 99 -22.06 -7.70 3.44
N GLY A 100 -21.55 -8.84 3.90
CA GLY A 100 -20.54 -9.61 3.17
C GLY A 100 -19.07 -9.20 3.40
N TYR A 101 -18.21 -9.55 2.44
CA TYR A 101 -16.75 -9.37 2.45
C TYR A 101 -16.35 -8.12 1.67
N SER A 102 -15.22 -7.50 2.01
CA SER A 102 -14.69 -6.38 1.23
C SER A 102 -13.18 -6.22 1.28
N GLU A 103 -12.62 -5.75 0.17
CA GLU A 103 -11.22 -5.36 0.02
C GLU A 103 -11.13 -3.93 -0.49
N ALA A 104 -10.17 -3.16 0.02
CA ALA A 104 -10.06 -1.74 -0.31
C ALA A 104 -8.66 -1.35 -0.77
N TYR A 105 -8.60 -0.54 -1.83
CA TYR A 105 -7.40 0.17 -2.25
C TYR A 105 -7.54 1.65 -1.88
N VAL A 106 -6.50 2.25 -1.32
CA VAL A 106 -6.48 3.66 -0.92
C VAL A 106 -5.21 4.33 -1.39
N CYS A 107 -5.35 5.47 -2.07
CA CYS A 107 -4.23 6.32 -2.49
C CYS A 107 -4.42 7.71 -1.88
N PRO A 108 -3.70 8.07 -0.80
CA PRO A 108 -3.82 9.38 -0.18
C PRO A 108 -3.46 10.50 -1.15
N HIS A 109 -2.32 10.39 -1.83
CA HIS A 109 -1.84 11.32 -2.84
C HIS A 109 -1.67 10.57 -4.16
N ALA A 110 -2.66 10.69 -5.04
CA ALA A 110 -2.72 9.99 -6.30
C ALA A 110 -2.04 10.79 -7.42
N PHE A 111 -1.56 10.07 -8.43
CA PHE A 111 -1.21 10.69 -9.70
C PHE A 111 -2.47 11.03 -10.47
N THR A 112 -2.41 12.11 -11.26
CA THR A 112 -3.42 12.35 -12.28
C THR A 112 -3.25 11.31 -13.40
N GLY A 113 -4.34 10.63 -13.78
CA GLY A 113 -4.34 9.69 -14.90
C GLY A 113 -5.29 8.53 -14.73
N ASP A 114 -5.13 7.55 -15.62
CA ASP A 114 -5.98 6.36 -15.68
C ASP A 114 -5.46 5.27 -14.74
N TYR A 115 -6.37 4.71 -13.97
CA TYR A 115 -6.16 3.57 -13.09
C TYR A 115 -6.91 2.36 -13.63
N ARG A 116 -6.31 1.17 -13.47
CA ARG A 116 -6.87 -0.09 -13.95
C ARG A 116 -7.01 -1.04 -12.77
N MET A 117 -8.25 -1.34 -12.40
CA MET A 117 -8.55 -2.26 -11.33
C MET A 117 -8.99 -3.61 -11.88
N LEU A 118 -8.38 -4.69 -11.43
CA LEU A 118 -8.81 -6.05 -11.68
C LEU A 118 -9.27 -6.70 -10.37
N VAL A 119 -10.51 -7.18 -10.36
CA VAL A 119 -11.01 -8.06 -9.32
C VAL A 119 -10.97 -9.48 -9.84
N ARG A 120 -10.22 -10.36 -9.19
CA ARG A 120 -10.09 -11.77 -9.58
C ARG A 120 -10.63 -12.69 -8.50
N ARG A 121 -11.21 -13.80 -8.92
CA ARG A 121 -11.60 -14.87 -8.00
C ARG A 121 -10.42 -15.81 -7.78
N VAL A 122 -10.01 -15.98 -6.53
CA VAL A 122 -8.99 -16.96 -6.14
C VAL A 122 -9.65 -18.32 -5.96
N TRP A 123 -10.73 -18.38 -5.17
CA TRP A 123 -11.54 -19.58 -4.99
C TRP A 123 -12.98 -19.24 -4.58
N GLY A 124 -13.84 -20.27 -4.56
CA GLY A 124 -15.22 -20.16 -4.09
C GLY A 124 -16.20 -19.58 -5.12
N ASN A 125 -17.37 -19.13 -4.64
CA ASN A 125 -18.42 -18.58 -5.49
C ASN A 125 -19.05 -17.33 -4.86
N VAL A 126 -19.05 -16.24 -5.63
CA VAL A 126 -19.76 -15.01 -5.26
C VAL A 126 -21.25 -15.22 -5.49
N THR A 127 -22.07 -14.83 -4.52
CA THR A 127 -23.53 -14.88 -4.63
C THR A 127 -23.98 -14.08 -5.84
N ALA A 128 -24.80 -14.69 -6.70
CA ALA A 128 -25.26 -14.12 -7.97
C ALA A 128 -24.15 -13.71 -8.95
N GLY A 129 -22.88 -14.09 -8.71
CA GLY A 129 -21.75 -13.80 -9.59
C GLY A 129 -21.43 -12.31 -9.74
N LYS A 130 -21.87 -11.46 -8.81
CA LYS A 130 -21.75 -10.00 -8.91
C LYS A 130 -20.98 -9.41 -7.72
N VAL A 131 -20.13 -8.45 -8.01
CA VAL A 131 -19.42 -7.64 -7.01
C VAL A 131 -19.87 -6.18 -7.11
N THR A 132 -19.84 -5.47 -6.00
CA THR A 132 -20.09 -4.03 -5.95
C THR A 132 -18.76 -3.32 -5.83
N VAL A 133 -18.52 -2.35 -6.70
CA VAL A 133 -17.32 -1.52 -6.70
C VAL A 133 -17.72 -0.08 -6.40
N ASP A 134 -17.16 0.46 -5.34
CA ASP A 134 -17.26 1.85 -4.95
C ASP A 134 -15.93 2.55 -5.22
N VAL A 135 -15.93 3.53 -6.13
CA VAL A 135 -14.79 4.41 -6.40
C VAL A 135 -15.11 5.79 -5.85
N VAL A 136 -14.34 6.25 -4.88
CA VAL A 136 -14.44 7.59 -4.30
C VAL A 136 -13.18 8.37 -4.65
N LYS A 137 -13.35 9.55 -5.24
CA LYS A 137 -12.27 10.45 -5.63
C LYS A 137 -12.33 11.72 -4.78
N HIS A 138 -11.17 12.31 -4.48
CA HIS A 138 -11.04 13.55 -3.70
C HIS A 138 -11.81 13.53 -2.37
N TYR A 139 -11.79 12.38 -1.69
CA TYR A 139 -12.47 12.17 -0.43
C TYR A 139 -12.01 13.19 0.63
N GLY A 140 -12.97 13.79 1.33
CA GLY A 140 -12.70 14.81 2.34
C GLY A 140 -12.49 16.21 1.78
N THR A 141 -12.86 16.45 0.51
CA THR A 141 -12.81 17.78 -0.13
C THR A 141 -14.18 18.15 -0.72
N GLU A 142 -14.33 19.41 -1.15
CA GLU A 142 -15.53 19.87 -1.87
C GLU A 142 -15.70 19.23 -3.27
N LYS A 143 -14.62 18.67 -3.83
CA LYS A 143 -14.59 17.99 -5.13
C LYS A 143 -14.84 16.49 -5.02
N GLN A 144 -15.32 16.01 -3.87
CA GLN A 144 -15.53 14.59 -3.66
C GLN A 144 -16.53 14.03 -4.67
N GLU A 145 -16.12 12.98 -5.37
CA GLU A 145 -16.96 12.25 -6.32
C GLU A 145 -17.08 10.80 -5.85
N HIS A 146 -18.28 10.23 -5.93
CA HIS A 146 -18.54 8.84 -5.60
C HIS A 146 -19.26 8.14 -6.76
N MET A 147 -18.66 7.06 -7.24
CA MET A 147 -19.23 6.18 -8.25
C MET A 147 -19.40 4.79 -7.65
N ARG A 148 -20.64 4.28 -7.70
CA ARG A 148 -20.96 2.90 -7.32
C ARG A 148 -21.40 2.14 -8.56
N GLN A 149 -20.79 0.98 -8.81
CA GLN A 149 -21.14 0.11 -9.92
C GLN A 149 -21.20 -1.35 -9.48
N GLN A 150 -22.24 -2.06 -9.89
CA GLN A 150 -22.32 -3.51 -9.74
C GLN A 150 -21.81 -4.17 -11.03
N ILE A 151 -20.91 -5.14 -10.90
CA ILE A 151 -20.17 -5.72 -12.02
C ILE A 151 -20.25 -7.24 -11.96
N ASP A 152 -20.45 -7.85 -13.13
CA ASP A 152 -20.39 -9.30 -13.27
C ASP A 152 -18.96 -9.81 -13.16
N LEU A 153 -18.74 -10.77 -12.27
CA LEU A 153 -17.45 -11.41 -12.07
C LEU A 153 -17.34 -12.62 -13.02
N ALA A 154 -16.74 -12.39 -14.18
CA ALA A 154 -16.46 -13.45 -15.15
C ALA A 154 -15.32 -14.37 -14.67
N GLU A 155 -15.08 -15.47 -15.39
CA GLU A 155 -14.05 -16.46 -15.06
C GLU A 155 -12.64 -15.87 -14.94
N ASN A 156 -12.31 -14.92 -15.82
CA ASN A 156 -11.02 -14.22 -15.84
C ASN A 156 -10.97 -12.98 -14.91
N GLY A 157 -12.01 -12.77 -14.11
CA GLY A 157 -12.17 -11.58 -13.28
C GLY A 157 -12.92 -10.44 -13.99
N ALA A 158 -13.00 -9.30 -13.30
CA ALA A 158 -13.66 -8.08 -13.77
C ALA A 158 -12.67 -6.92 -13.80
N LEU A 159 -12.50 -6.31 -14.97
CA LEU A 159 -11.66 -5.12 -15.17
C LEU A 159 -12.51 -3.86 -15.09
N VAL A 160 -12.07 -2.91 -14.26
CA VAL A 160 -12.70 -1.59 -14.08
C VAL A 160 -11.66 -0.53 -14.36
N LEU A 161 -12.01 0.41 -15.24
CA LEU A 161 -11.18 1.56 -15.57
C LEU A 161 -11.79 2.78 -14.90
N PHE A 162 -10.96 3.58 -14.25
CA PHE A 162 -11.38 4.86 -13.68
C PHE A 162 -10.23 5.85 -13.76
N ASP A 163 -10.56 7.13 -13.86
CA ASP A 163 -9.59 8.22 -13.90
C ASP A 163 -9.60 9.02 -12.59
N VAL A 164 -8.42 9.47 -12.17
CA VAL A 164 -8.27 10.50 -11.14
C VAL A 164 -7.78 11.76 -11.82
N LYS A 165 -8.61 12.80 -11.83
CA LYS A 165 -8.24 14.15 -12.28
C LYS A 165 -7.61 14.88 -11.11
N GLU A 166 -6.71 15.83 -11.36
CA GLU A 166 -6.18 16.71 -10.30
C GLU A 166 -5.62 15.97 -9.07
N GLY A 167 -4.95 14.83 -9.28
CA GLY A 167 -4.26 14.10 -8.22
C GLY A 167 -3.14 14.97 -7.61
N ARG A 168 -2.97 14.89 -6.27
CA ARG A 168 -2.04 15.76 -5.52
C ARG A 168 -0.58 15.34 -5.60
N ARG A 169 -0.26 14.28 -6.35
CA ARG A 169 1.13 13.83 -6.51
C ARG A 169 1.73 14.46 -7.77
N GLU A 170 2.78 15.26 -7.56
CA GLU A 170 3.44 16.06 -8.61
C GLU A 170 4.73 15.43 -9.15
N GLU A 171 5.16 14.30 -8.59
CA GLU A 171 6.41 13.64 -9.00
C GLU A 171 6.37 13.24 -10.50
N PRO A 172 7.47 13.32 -11.25
CA PRO A 172 7.45 12.94 -12.66
C PRO A 172 7.12 11.45 -12.83
N ILE A 173 6.05 11.14 -13.56
CA ILE A 173 5.61 9.75 -13.84
C ILE A 173 6.76 8.94 -14.47
N ALA A 174 7.54 9.54 -15.36
CA ALA A 174 8.68 8.90 -16.01
C ALA A 174 9.76 8.45 -14.99
N GLU A 175 10.05 9.26 -13.97
CA GLU A 175 11.01 8.89 -12.93
C GLU A 175 10.49 7.71 -12.10
N LYS A 176 9.18 7.67 -11.80
CA LYS A 176 8.56 6.54 -11.12
C LYS A 176 8.51 5.27 -11.97
N GLN A 177 8.29 5.40 -13.27
CA GLN A 177 8.36 4.27 -14.20
C GLN A 177 9.77 3.69 -14.24
N ILE A 178 10.81 4.52 -14.31
CA ILE A 178 12.22 4.07 -14.25
C ILE A 178 12.50 3.37 -12.91
N ALA A 179 12.09 3.97 -11.79
CA ALA A 179 12.25 3.36 -10.48
C ALA A 179 11.50 2.02 -10.35
N HIS A 180 10.31 1.91 -10.95
CA HIS A 180 9.55 0.66 -10.99
C HIS A 180 10.28 -0.42 -11.79
N LEU A 181 10.79 -0.09 -12.98
CA LEU A 181 11.57 -1.00 -13.83
C LEU A 181 12.84 -1.48 -13.13
N GLN A 182 13.59 -0.59 -12.48
CA GLN A 182 14.78 -0.96 -11.70
C GLN A 182 14.46 -1.95 -10.57
N ASN A 183 13.36 -1.73 -9.84
CA ASN A 183 12.93 -2.65 -8.80
C ASN A 183 12.52 -4.02 -9.37
N ALA A 184 11.85 -4.05 -10.51
CA ALA A 184 11.48 -5.28 -11.20
C ALA A 184 12.73 -6.06 -11.66
N GLU A 185 13.72 -5.38 -12.25
CA GLU A 185 15.00 -5.99 -12.63
C GLU A 185 15.76 -6.56 -11.42
N GLN A 186 15.82 -5.83 -10.30
CA GLN A 186 16.46 -6.31 -9.08
C GLN A 186 15.74 -7.55 -8.49
N ALA A 187 14.41 -7.58 -8.57
CA ALA A 187 13.62 -8.73 -8.13
C ALA A 187 13.91 -9.96 -8.99
N ILE A 188 13.96 -9.80 -10.32
CA ILE A 188 14.34 -10.87 -11.26
C ILE A 188 15.78 -11.32 -11.02
N GLY A 189 16.72 -10.39 -10.83
CA GLY A 189 18.11 -10.71 -10.54
C GLY A 189 18.26 -11.52 -9.26
N ARG A 190 17.50 -11.19 -8.20
CA ARG A 190 17.45 -11.96 -6.95
C ARG A 190 16.86 -13.35 -7.13
N THR A 191 15.78 -13.52 -7.90
CA THR A 191 15.18 -14.83 -8.12
C THR A 191 16.07 -15.73 -8.98
N VAL A 192 16.69 -15.19 -10.03
CA VAL A 192 17.66 -15.92 -10.84
C VAL A 192 18.89 -16.30 -10.01
N LEU A 193 19.42 -15.40 -9.17
CA LEU A 193 20.50 -15.72 -8.25
C LEU A 193 20.10 -16.78 -7.24
N ALA A 194 18.90 -16.71 -6.67
CA ALA A 194 18.39 -17.72 -5.73
C ALA A 194 18.21 -19.08 -6.41
N GLN A 195 17.71 -19.12 -7.65
CA GLN A 195 17.63 -20.33 -8.47
C GLN A 195 19.03 -20.88 -8.77
N GLN A 196 19.98 -20.02 -9.15
CA GLN A 196 21.37 -20.42 -9.38
C GLN A 196 21.99 -20.97 -8.11
N LEU A 197 21.86 -20.30 -6.96
CA LEU A 197 22.33 -20.78 -5.67
C LEU A 197 21.70 -22.11 -5.30
N ASN A 198 20.39 -22.27 -5.47
CA ASN A 198 19.67 -23.54 -5.22
C ASN A 198 20.12 -24.67 -6.16
N SER A 199 20.39 -24.36 -7.43
CA SER A 199 20.95 -25.32 -8.40
C SER A 199 22.46 -25.59 -8.17
N SER A 200 23.14 -24.68 -7.47
CA SER A 200 24.58 -24.73 -7.16
C SER A 200 24.85 -25.13 -5.71
N VAL A 201 23.84 -25.64 -4.97
CA VAL A 201 24.05 -26.20 -3.63
C VAL A 201 24.76 -27.55 -3.77
N ASP A 202 26.04 -27.47 -4.12
CA ASP A 202 27.02 -28.47 -3.74
C ASP A 202 27.34 -28.25 -2.24
N PRO A 203 27.15 -29.24 -1.36
CA PRO A 203 27.44 -29.13 0.08
C PRO A 203 28.83 -28.58 0.40
N THR A 204 29.77 -28.77 -0.53
CA THR A 204 31.14 -28.26 -0.49
C THR A 204 31.22 -26.74 -0.68
N ALA A 205 30.39 -26.15 -1.54
CA ALA A 205 30.34 -24.70 -1.78
C ALA A 205 29.80 -23.93 -0.57
N LEU A 206 28.78 -24.48 0.11
CA LEU A 206 28.24 -23.90 1.35
C LEU A 206 29.27 -23.94 2.48
N ARG A 207 30.04 -25.04 2.61
CA ARG A 207 31.16 -25.17 3.58
C ARG A 207 32.27 -24.16 3.30
N ASN A 208 32.63 -23.95 2.04
CA ASN A 208 33.66 -22.99 1.65
C ASN A 208 33.23 -21.55 1.88
N PHE A 209 31.95 -21.20 1.64
CA PHE A 209 31.42 -19.87 1.95
C PHE A 209 31.39 -19.60 3.45
N VAL A 210 30.97 -20.57 4.27
CA VAL A 210 30.98 -20.46 5.73
C VAL A 210 32.42 -20.36 6.28
N ALA A 211 33.36 -21.12 5.73
CA ALA A 211 34.79 -21.03 6.08
C ALA A 211 35.41 -19.68 5.68
N ALA A 212 35.08 -19.15 4.50
CA ALA A 212 35.52 -17.84 4.05
C ALA A 212 34.95 -16.70 4.91
N ARG A 213 33.70 -16.84 5.38
CA ARG A 213 33.05 -15.89 6.29
C ARG A 213 33.64 -15.92 7.70
N GLN A 214 34.11 -17.08 8.16
CA GLN A 214 34.87 -17.21 9.42
C GLN A 214 36.32 -16.70 9.32
N ALA A 215 36.92 -16.74 8.13
CA ALA A 215 38.27 -16.22 7.89
C ALA A 215 38.35 -14.68 7.75
N GLY A 216 37.20 -13.99 7.66
CA GLY A 216 37.12 -12.55 7.37
C GLY A 216 37.27 -11.58 8.56
N PHE A 217 37.56 -12.05 9.77
CA PHE A 217 37.68 -11.19 10.96
C PHE A 217 38.99 -11.37 11.73
N PHE A 218 40.14 -11.16 11.08
CA PHE A 218 41.37 -10.72 11.77
C PHE A 218 42.21 -9.84 10.83
N ARG A 219 41.86 -8.56 10.74
CA ARG A 219 42.78 -7.51 10.33
C ARG A 219 43.28 -6.82 11.61
N ASP A 220 44.32 -7.37 12.22
CA ASP A 220 44.96 -6.77 13.41
C ASP A 220 45.77 -5.53 12.96
N PRO A 221 45.50 -4.33 13.51
CA PRO A 221 46.18 -3.09 13.17
C PRO A 221 47.44 -2.92 14.01
N ARG A 222 48.62 -3.18 13.44
CA ARG A 222 49.91 -2.74 14.03
C ARG A 222 50.84 -2.14 12.99
N LEU A 223 50.52 -0.91 12.60
CA LEU A 223 51.53 0.11 12.34
C LEU A 223 51.86 0.79 13.68
N PHE A 224 53.15 0.81 14.04
CA PHE A 224 53.94 1.90 14.67
C PHE A 224 55.06 1.36 15.57
N GLY A 225 56.33 1.63 15.22
CA GLY A 225 57.42 1.71 16.22
C GLY A 225 58.84 1.29 15.81
N ARG A 226 59.58 2.22 15.16
CA ARG A 226 60.99 2.64 15.43
C ARG A 226 62.18 1.65 15.40
N GLY A 227 63.27 2.08 14.73
CA GLY A 227 64.66 1.83 15.17
C GLY A 227 65.64 1.48 14.04
N GLY A 228 66.60 2.37 13.73
CA GLY A 228 67.59 2.19 12.66
C GLY A 228 68.89 1.47 13.06
N VAL A 229 69.72 1.17 12.07
CA VAL A 229 71.13 1.58 11.85
C VAL A 229 71.35 1.57 10.33
#